data_AF-A0A537ANK3-F1
#
_entry.id   AF-A0A537ANK3-F1
#
_cell.length_a   1.000
_cell.length_b   1.000
_cell.length_c   1.000
_cell.angle_alpha   90.00
_cell.angle_beta   90.00
_cell.angle_gamma   90.00
#
_symmetry.space_group_name_H-M   'P 1'
#
loop_
_entity.id
_entity.type
_entity.pdbx_description
1 polymer ?
#
loop_
_entity_poly.entity_id
_entity_poly.type
_entity_poly.pdbx_seq_one_letter_code
_entity_poly.pdbx_strand_id
1 'polypeptide(L)'
;KPMVIGILTILVIYVTMVYGPIAAMLVELFPTRIRYTSLSLPYHIGNGWFGGFLPATSFAIVAATGNIYAGLWYPIIVAGMTFVIGTLFLPETKDRDIYAAD
;
A
#
# COMPACT_ATOMS: atom_id res chain seq x y z
N LYS A 1 -0.67 12.44 28.01
CA LYS A 1 -1.35 11.35 27.24
C LYS A 1 -0.31 10.34 26.71
N PRO A 2 0.43 9.64 27.58
CA PRO A 2 1.50 8.72 27.16
C PRO A 2 0.97 7.52 26.34
N MET A 3 -0.24 7.04 26.64
CA MET A 3 -0.87 5.94 25.92
C MET A 3 -1.14 6.24 24.43
N VAL A 4 -1.59 7.46 24.12
CA VAL A 4 -1.83 7.88 22.72
C VAL A 4 -0.52 7.92 21.94
N ILE A 5 0.53 8.45 22.57
CA ILE A 5 1.87 8.48 21.97
C ILE A 5 2.35 7.05 21.70
N GLY A 6 2.21 6.14 22.67
CA GLY A 6 2.57 4.72 22.49
C GLY A 6 1.85 4.05 21.32
N ILE A 7 0.53 4.26 21.18
CA ILE A 7 -0.25 3.72 20.06
C ILE A 7 0.23 4.30 18.73
N LEU A 8 0.41 5.62 18.65
CA LEU A 8 0.88 6.27 17.43
C LEU A 8 2.30 5.82 17.05
N THR A 9 3.19 5.62 18.02
CA THR A 9 4.53 5.08 17.78
C THR A 9 4.48 3.68 17.16
N ILE A 10 3.63 2.79 17.69
CA ILE A 10 3.43 1.45 17.12
C ILE A 10 2.90 1.54 15.68
N LEU A 11 1.91 2.39 15.44
CA LEU A 11 1.36 2.58 14.09
C LEU A 11 2.42 3.12 13.12
N VAL A 12 3.25 4.07 13.54
CA VAL A 12 4.36 4.59 12.71
C VAL A 12 5.36 3.49 12.38
N ILE A 13 5.72 2.63 13.34
CA ILE A 13 6.60 1.48 13.08
C ILE A 13 6.01 0.59 11.99
N TYR A 14 4.72 0.27 12.05
CA TYR A 14 4.06 -0.53 11.01
C TYR A 14 4.08 0.16 9.65
N VAL A 15 3.85 1.47 9.59
CA VAL A 15 3.97 2.23 8.34
C VAL A 15 5.40 2.15 7.79
N THR A 16 6.41 2.35 8.64
CA THR A 16 7.82 2.32 8.20
C THR A 16 8.24 0.95 7.67
N MET A 17 7.79 -0.14 8.32
CA MET A 17 8.05 -1.52 7.86
C MET A 17 7.53 -1.80 6.46
N VAL A 18 6.50 -1.08 6.02
CA VAL A 18 5.90 -1.24 4.69
C VAL A 18 6.55 -0.29 3.68
N TYR A 19 6.73 0.98 4.05
CA TYR A 19 7.26 2.00 3.13
C TYR A 19 8.73 1.76 2.73
N GLY A 20 9.56 1.23 3.63
CA GLY A 20 10.97 0.94 3.34
C GLY A 20 11.14 -0.08 2.19
N PRO A 21 10.61 -1.30 2.33
CA PRO A 21 10.68 -2.33 1.30
C PRO A 21 10.00 -1.95 -0.02
N ILE A 22 8.85 -1.25 0.03
CA ILE A 22 8.15 -0.81 -1.19
C ILE A 22 9.03 0.09 -2.05
N ALA A 23 9.75 1.04 -1.44
CA ALA A 23 10.65 1.91 -2.18
C ALA A 23 11.77 1.14 -2.88
N ALA A 24 12.38 0.15 -2.21
CA ALA A 24 13.42 -0.69 -2.81
C ALA A 24 12.89 -1.56 -3.95
N MET A 25 11.79 -2.28 -3.72
CA MET A 25 11.16 -3.17 -4.70
C MET A 25 10.80 -2.43 -6.00
N LEU A 26 10.21 -1.24 -5.90
CA LEU A 26 9.82 -0.49 -7.09
C LEU A 26 11.04 0.02 -7.89
N VAL A 27 12.16 0.31 -7.22
CA VAL A 27 13.42 0.73 -7.88
C VAL A 27 14.05 -0.44 -8.65
N GLU A 28 13.91 -1.66 -8.13
CA GLU A 28 14.43 -2.89 -8.74
C GLU A 28 13.55 -3.42 -9.89
N LEU A 29 12.24 -3.14 -9.86
CA LEU A 29 11.30 -3.58 -10.90
C LEU A 29 11.41 -2.80 -12.22
N PHE A 30 11.88 -1.55 -12.19
CA PHE A 30 11.89 -0.66 -13.34
C PHE A 30 13.30 -0.21 -13.76
N PRO A 31 13.60 -0.16 -15.08
CA PRO A 31 14.85 0.38 -15.61
C PRO A 31 15.09 1.83 -15.17
N THR A 32 16.36 2.22 -15.02
CA THR A 32 16.72 3.50 -14.41
C THR A 32 16.16 4.70 -15.18
N ARG A 33 16.12 4.62 -16.52
CA ARG A 33 15.65 5.69 -17.42
C ARG A 33 14.17 6.06 -17.30
N ILE A 34 13.30 5.13 -16.90
CA ILE A 34 11.82 5.37 -16.79
C ILE A 34 11.31 5.28 -15.35
N ARG A 35 12.19 4.96 -14.40
CA ARG A 35 11.85 4.66 -13.00
C ARG A 35 10.93 5.70 -12.37
N TYR A 36 11.19 7.00 -12.53
CA TYR A 36 10.37 8.04 -11.92
C TYR A 36 8.92 8.05 -12.45
N THR A 37 8.76 7.92 -13.76
CA THR A 37 7.44 7.84 -14.40
C THR A 37 6.73 6.55 -14.00
N SER A 38 7.44 5.42 -14.03
CA SER A 38 6.90 4.10 -13.68
C SER A 38 6.55 3.97 -12.19
N LEU A 39 7.24 4.68 -11.29
CA LEU A 39 6.93 4.75 -9.85
C LEU A 39 5.61 5.49 -9.58
N SER A 40 5.32 6.53 -10.35
CA SER A 40 4.14 7.36 -10.13
C SER A 40 2.83 6.61 -10.40
N LEU A 41 2.82 5.71 -11.38
CA LEU A 41 1.63 4.96 -11.79
C LEU A 41 1.05 4.08 -10.65
N PRO A 42 1.80 3.14 -10.05
CA PRO A 42 1.29 2.34 -8.93
C PRO A 42 0.99 3.23 -7.71
N TYR A 43 1.76 4.30 -7.49
CA TYR A 43 1.51 5.21 -6.38
C TYR A 43 0.18 5.96 -6.52
N HIS A 44 -0.13 6.50 -7.70
CA HIS A 44 -1.37 7.23 -7.95
C HIS A 44 -2.58 6.31 -8.06
N ILE A 45 -2.43 5.11 -8.62
CA ILE A 45 -3.54 4.14 -8.66
C ILE A 45 -3.83 3.64 -7.24
N GLY A 46 -2.80 3.24 -6.50
CA GLY A 46 -2.90 2.76 -5.12
C GLY A 46 -3.54 3.80 -4.20
N ASN A 47 -2.91 4.97 -4.08
CA ASN A 47 -3.37 6.03 -3.18
C ASN A 47 -4.64 6.72 -3.70
N GLY A 48 -4.75 6.95 -5.01
CA GLY A 48 -5.84 7.70 -5.61
C GLY A 48 -7.15 6.93 -5.60
N TRP A 49 -7.17 5.71 -6.14
CA TRP A 49 -8.39 4.92 -6.20
C TRP A 49 -8.66 4.25 -4.85
N PHE A 50 -7.80 3.33 -4.42
CA PHE A 50 -8.10 2.54 -3.23
C PHE A 50 -8.09 3.38 -1.96
N GLY A 51 -7.07 4.23 -1.80
CA GLY A 51 -6.96 5.16 -0.66
C GLY A 51 -8.01 6.28 -0.70
N GLY A 52 -8.21 6.92 -1.86
CA GLY A 52 -9.13 8.04 -2.01
C GLY A 52 -10.60 7.69 -1.81
N PHE A 53 -11.02 6.49 -2.25
CA PHE A 53 -12.39 6.02 -2.02
C PHE A 53 -12.62 5.45 -0.61
N LEU A 54 -11.56 5.14 0.15
CA LEU A 54 -11.69 4.54 1.48
C LEU A 54 -12.64 5.31 2.40
N PRO A 55 -12.53 6.64 2.58
CA PRO A 55 -13.43 7.35 3.50
C PRO A 55 -14.88 7.29 3.01
N ALA A 56 -15.12 7.61 1.74
CA ALA A 56 -16.47 7.64 1.17
C ALA A 56 -17.16 6.28 1.26
N THR A 57 -16.47 5.21 0.86
CA THR A 57 -17.02 3.84 0.91
C THR A 57 -17.18 3.35 2.34
N SER A 58 -16.20 3.61 3.23
CA SER A 58 -16.31 3.20 4.63
C SER A 58 -17.48 3.88 5.34
N PHE A 59 -17.66 5.18 5.11
CA PHE A 59 -18.81 5.91 5.65
C PHE A 59 -20.14 5.40 5.07
N ALA A 60 -20.21 5.13 3.76
CA ALA A 60 -21.40 4.57 3.14
C ALA A 60 -21.77 3.19 3.74
N ILE A 61 -20.79 2.31 3.96
CA ILE A 61 -20.99 1.00 4.60
C ILE A 61 -21.50 1.18 6.04
N VAL A 62 -20.89 2.06 6.83
CA VAL A 62 -21.33 2.33 8.20
C VAL A 62 -22.76 2.88 8.22
N ALA A 63 -23.08 3.81 7.32
CA ALA A 63 -24.42 4.41 7.23
C ALA A 63 -25.48 3.37 6.81
N ALA A 64 -25.16 2.46 5.90
CA ALA A 64 -26.08 1.42 5.45
C ALA A 64 -26.28 0.30 6.49
N THR A 65 -25.25 -0.03 7.25
CA THR A 65 -25.28 -1.15 8.22
C THR A 65 -25.62 -0.73 9.64
N GLY A 66 -25.48 0.56 9.97
CA GLY A 66 -25.58 1.08 11.34
C GLY A 66 -24.41 0.67 12.26
N ASN A 67 -23.43 -0.11 11.76
CA ASN A 67 -22.30 -0.61 12.54
C ASN A 67 -21.03 0.18 12.18
N ILE A 68 -20.47 0.89 13.16
CA ILE A 68 -19.25 1.70 13.00
C ILE A 68 -18.02 0.86 12.57
N TYR A 69 -17.99 -0.42 12.90
CA TYR A 69 -16.88 -1.32 12.56
C TYR A 69 -17.01 -1.90 11.15
N ALA A 70 -18.19 -1.84 10.53
CA ALA A 70 -18.40 -2.42 9.21
C ALA A 70 -17.54 -1.73 8.13
N GLY A 71 -17.26 -0.43 8.28
CA GLY A 71 -16.36 0.30 7.39
C GLY A 71 -14.93 -0.25 7.35
N LEU A 72 -14.46 -0.93 8.41
CA LEU A 72 -13.14 -1.54 8.46
C LEU A 72 -12.95 -2.67 7.45
N TRP A 73 -14.03 -3.27 6.96
CA TRP A 73 -13.95 -4.31 5.94
C TRP A 73 -13.38 -3.80 4.61
N TYR A 74 -13.58 -2.52 4.26
CA TYR A 74 -13.02 -1.97 3.04
C TYR A 74 -11.48 -2.07 2.99
N PRO A 75 -10.72 -1.47 3.93
CA PRO A 75 -9.26 -1.60 3.92
C PRO A 75 -8.78 -3.04 4.14
N ILE A 76 -9.51 -3.85 4.92
CA ILE A 76 -9.14 -5.27 5.14
C ILE A 76 -9.22 -6.07 3.83
N ILE A 77 -10.30 -5.91 3.06
CA ILE A 77 -10.47 -6.60 1.78
C ILE A 77 -9.42 -6.13 0.78
N VAL A 78 -9.17 -4.82 0.69
CA VAL A 78 -8.15 -4.27 -0.20
C VAL A 78 -6.76 -4.79 0.17
N ALA A 79 -6.40 -4.79 1.46
CA ALA A 79 -5.12 -5.32 1.93
C ALA A 79 -4.97 -6.83 1.69
N GLY A 80 -6.04 -7.61 1.89
CA GLY A 80 -6.06 -9.04 1.58
C GLY A 80 -5.87 -9.30 0.09
N MET A 81 -6.54 -8.51 -0.76
CA MET A 81 -6.38 -8.57 -2.20
C MET A 81 -4.96 -8.23 -2.64
N THR A 82 -4.35 -7.16 -2.11
CA THR A 82 -2.97 -6.80 -2.46
C THR A 82 -1.96 -7.83 -1.96
N PHE A 83 -2.20 -8.47 -0.82
CA PHE A 83 -1.38 -9.59 -0.35
C PHE A 83 -1.45 -10.79 -1.31
N VAL A 84 -2.66 -11.22 -1.69
CA VAL A 84 -2.84 -12.37 -2.61
C VAL A 84 -2.25 -12.07 -3.99
N ILE A 85 -2.57 -10.91 -4.56
CA ILE A 85 -2.03 -10.52 -5.88
C ILE A 85 -0.51 -10.35 -5.78
N GLY A 86 -0.02 -9.69 -4.73
CA GLY A 86 1.39 -9.43 -4.55
C GLY A 86 2.22 -10.69 -4.44
N THR A 87 1.77 -11.65 -3.62
CA THR A 87 2.47 -12.92 -3.42
C THR A 87 2.47 -13.83 -4.65
N LEU A 88 1.46 -13.73 -5.52
CA LEU A 88 1.35 -14.57 -6.72
C LEU A 88 2.04 -13.96 -7.96
N PHE A 89 2.02 -12.63 -8.08
CA PHE A 89 2.42 -11.96 -9.33
C PHE A 89 3.68 -11.10 -9.22
N LEU A 90 4.12 -10.68 -8.02
CA LEU A 90 5.39 -9.95 -7.95
C LEU A 90 6.57 -10.93 -8.07
N PRO A 91 7.50 -10.66 -9.02
CA PRO A 91 8.71 -11.44 -9.13
C PRO A 91 9.68 -11.12 -7.98
N GLU A 92 10.51 -12.09 -7.62
CA GLU A 92 11.66 -11.87 -6.76
C GLU A 92 12.69 -10.97 -7.46
N THR A 93 13.17 -9.93 -6.78
CA THR A 93 14.03 -8.89 -7.35
C THR A 93 15.44 -8.85 -6.78
N LYS A 94 15.74 -9.63 -5.73
CA LYS A 94 17.01 -9.63 -4.99
C LYS A 94 18.29 -9.68 -5.85
N ASP A 95 18.27 -10.43 -6.95
CA ASP A 95 19.46 -10.65 -7.80
C ASP A 95 19.31 -10.07 -9.22
N ARG A 96 18.35 -9.15 -9.41
CA ARG A 96 18.06 -8.59 -10.74
C ARG A 96 18.97 -7.41 -11.05
N ASP A 97 19.75 -7.51 -12.14
CA ASP A 97 20.55 -6.39 -12.63
C ASP A 97 19.64 -5.27 -13.18
N ILE A 98 19.69 -4.12 -12.52
CA ILE A 98 18.88 -2.93 -12.85
C ILE A 98 19.40 -2.17 -14.08
N TYR A 99 20.60 -2.47 -14.57
CA TYR A 99 21.22 -1.87 -15.75
C TYR A 99 21.18 -2.78 -16.98
N ALA A 100 20.80 -4.06 -16.84
CA ALA A 100 20.83 -5.05 -17.92
C ALA A 100 19.96 -4.70 -19.15
N ALA A 101 19.02 -3.77 -19.00
CA ALA A 101 18.08 -3.36 -20.05
C ALA A 101 18.19 -1.86 -20.43
N ASP A 102 19.20 -1.15 -19.91
CA ASP A 102 19.53 0.24 -20.27
C ASP A 102 20.49 0.28 -21.46
#